data_AF-A0A350IQF6-F1
#
_entry.id   AF-A0A350IQF6-F1
#
_cell.length_a   1.000
_cell.length_b   1.000
_cell.length_c   1.000
_cell.angle_alpha   90.00
_cell.angle_beta   90.00
_cell.angle_gamma   90.00
#
_symmetry.space_group_name_H-M   'P 1'
#
loop_
_entity.id
_entity.type
_entity.pdbx_description
1 polymer ?
#
loop_
_entity_poly.entity_id
_entity_poly.type
_entity_poly.pdbx_seq_one_letter_code
_entity_poly.pdbx_strand_id
1 'polypeptide(L)'
;MPWCCAGPGRSTDRRVEGRVERLGDELSDAHFRDGPVGGRLSVWASPQSQVVSGRDELERRWAEARRRFPDDNAISRPPEWGGYRVVPEIFEFWQGREDRLHDRIRFRRAGAAGVRERLAP
;
A
#
# COMPACT_ATOMS: atom_id res chain seq x y z
N MET A 1 12.73 3.66 -1.17
CA MET A 1 12.81 2.20 -1.00
C MET A 1 11.97 1.53 -2.08
N PRO A 2 12.42 0.41 -2.68
CA PRO A 2 11.69 -0.32 -3.72
C PRO A 2 10.47 -1.03 -3.16
N TRP A 3 9.38 -1.08 -3.94
CA TRP A 3 8.22 -1.93 -3.67
C TRP A 3 8.34 -3.20 -4.50
N CYS A 4 8.39 -4.37 -3.84
CA CYS A 4 8.44 -5.68 -4.47
C CYS A 4 7.15 -6.47 -4.20
N CYS A 5 6.58 -7.04 -5.25
CA CYS A 5 5.42 -7.92 -5.15
C CYS A 5 5.79 -9.31 -5.71
N ALA A 6 5.95 -10.30 -4.83
CA ALA A 6 6.09 -11.70 -5.20
C ALA A 6 4.70 -12.31 -5.46
N GLY A 7 4.51 -12.95 -6.61
CA GLY A 7 3.26 -13.67 -6.92
C GLY A 7 3.29 -15.11 -6.37
N PRO A 8 2.19 -15.64 -5.79
CA PRO A 8 2.14 -17.04 -5.38
C PRO A 8 2.21 -17.98 -6.60
N GLY A 9 3.06 -19.00 -6.53
CA GLY A 9 3.11 -20.10 -7.51
C GLY A 9 3.77 -19.78 -8.86
N ARG A 10 4.31 -18.58 -9.05
CA ARG A 10 5.14 -18.23 -10.22
C ARG A 10 6.40 -17.58 -9.71
N SER A 11 7.57 -18.02 -10.18
CA SER A 11 8.85 -17.37 -9.92
C SER A 11 8.88 -16.01 -10.62
N THR A 12 8.03 -15.07 -10.24
CA THR A 12 7.94 -13.74 -10.82
C THR A 12 8.00 -12.71 -9.71
N ASP A 13 8.93 -11.77 -9.84
CA ASP A 13 8.99 -10.58 -9.00
C ASP A 13 8.75 -9.35 -9.87
N ARG A 14 8.09 -8.35 -9.27
CA ARG A 14 7.89 -7.04 -9.88
C ARG A 14 8.38 -6.01 -8.89
N ARG A 15 9.32 -5.18 -9.34
CA ARG A 15 9.88 -4.09 -8.56
C ARG A 15 9.47 -2.75 -9.16
N VAL A 16 8.99 -1.85 -8.31
CA VAL A 16 8.68 -0.46 -8.67
C VAL A 16 9.49 0.46 -7.77
N GLU A 17 10.16 1.43 -8.37
CA GLU A 17 10.88 2.49 -7.66
C GLU A 17 10.51 3.86 -8.19
N GLY A 18 10.51 4.83 -7.28
CA GLY A 18 10.34 6.22 -7.59
C GLY A 18 10.02 7.02 -6.34
N ARG A 19 9.71 8.30 -6.53
CA ARG A 19 9.26 9.18 -5.46
C ARG A 19 7.94 8.68 -4.87
N VAL A 20 7.81 8.78 -3.55
CA VAL A 20 6.52 8.61 -2.86
C VAL A 20 5.89 9.97 -2.66
N GLU A 21 4.60 10.09 -2.97
CA GLU A 21 3.79 11.29 -2.76
C GLU A 21 2.56 10.95 -1.94
N ARG A 22 2.16 11.85 -1.03
CA ARG A 22 0.89 11.73 -0.32
C ARG A 22 -0.26 11.99 -1.30
N LEU A 23 -1.32 11.19 -1.22
CA LEU A 23 -2.54 11.46 -1.97
C LEU A 23 -3.26 12.69 -1.42
N GLY A 24 -4.00 13.37 -2.29
CA GLY A 24 -4.91 14.44 -1.88
C GLY A 24 -5.99 13.93 -0.93
N ASP A 25 -6.58 14.85 -0.18
CA ASP A 25 -7.61 14.51 0.80
C ASP A 25 -8.85 13.94 0.12
N GLU A 26 -9.25 14.44 -1.06
CA GLU A 26 -10.43 13.96 -1.78
C GLU A 26 -10.31 12.49 -2.19
N LEU A 27 -9.13 12.10 -2.70
CA LEU A 27 -8.85 10.70 -3.06
C LEU A 27 -8.77 9.80 -1.83
N SER A 28 -8.18 10.30 -0.74
CA SER A 28 -8.10 9.57 0.52
C SER A 28 -9.49 9.38 1.14
N ASP A 29 -10.36 10.38 1.07
CA ASP A 29 -11.73 10.35 1.59
C ASP A 29 -12.63 9.43 0.77
N ALA A 30 -12.49 9.44 -0.56
CA ALA A 30 -13.18 8.49 -1.43
C ALA A 30 -12.76 7.05 -1.11
N HIS A 31 -11.45 6.79 -1.10
CA HIS A 31 -10.93 5.46 -0.80
C HIS A 31 -11.31 4.97 0.60
N PHE A 32 -11.29 5.85 1.60
CA PHE A 32 -11.70 5.53 2.96
C PHE A 32 -13.18 5.11 3.01
N ARG A 33 -14.07 5.89 2.38
CA ARG A 33 -15.53 5.63 2.36
C ARG A 33 -15.89 4.31 1.70
N ASP A 34 -15.18 3.92 0.65
CA ASP A 34 -15.40 2.65 -0.06
C ASP A 34 -15.02 1.42 0.79
N GLY A 35 -14.26 1.63 1.88
CA GLY A 35 -13.85 0.57 2.79
C GLY A 35 -14.99 0.02 3.67
N PRO A 36 -14.91 -1.26 4.08
CA PRO A 36 -15.90 -1.86 4.97
C PRO A 36 -15.96 -1.10 6.31
N VAL A 37 -17.16 -0.99 6.89
CA VAL A 37 -17.43 -0.28 8.14
C VAL A 37 -16.47 -0.70 9.27
N GLY A 38 -16.28 -2.01 9.46
CA GLY A 38 -15.36 -2.52 10.47
C GLY A 38 -13.90 -2.10 10.25
N GLY A 39 -13.49 -1.96 8.98
CA GLY A 39 -12.17 -1.46 8.60
C GLY A 39 -12.02 0.03 8.93
N ARG A 40 -13.02 0.84 8.54
CA ARG A 40 -13.07 2.27 8.88
C ARG A 40 -13.05 2.53 10.40
N LEU A 41 -13.77 1.73 11.18
CA LEU A 41 -13.74 1.80 12.65
C LEU A 41 -12.37 1.41 13.22
N SER A 42 -11.71 0.41 12.64
CA SER A 42 -10.38 -0.02 13.07
C SER A 42 -9.31 1.04 12.85
N VAL A 43 -9.46 1.87 11.81
CA VAL A 43 -8.59 3.04 11.59
C VAL A 43 -8.68 4.03 12.74
N TRP A 44 -9.88 4.28 13.28
CA TRP A 44 -10.06 5.13 14.48
C TRP A 44 -9.60 4.46 15.78
N ALA A 45 -9.73 3.14 15.87
CA ALA A 45 -9.45 2.40 17.10
C ALA A 45 -7.96 2.13 17.33
N SER A 46 -7.18 1.95 16.25
CA SER A 46 -5.82 1.42 16.33
C SER A 46 -4.76 2.52 16.31
N PRO A 47 -3.95 2.68 17.37
CA PRO A 47 -2.76 3.53 17.33
C PRO A 47 -1.65 2.79 16.56
N GLN A 48 -1.71 2.86 15.22
CA GLN A 48 -0.85 2.05 14.35
C GLN A 48 0.63 2.10 14.77
N SER A 49 1.24 0.91 14.88
CA SER A 49 2.66 0.72 15.23
C SER A 49 3.08 1.12 16.65
N GLN A 50 2.14 1.45 17.53
CA GLN A 50 2.42 1.68 18.95
C GLN A 50 2.24 0.39 19.77
N VAL A 51 2.99 0.27 20.87
CA VAL A 51 2.83 -0.82 21.84
C VAL A 51 1.50 -0.63 22.57
N VAL A 52 0.73 -1.72 22.68
CA VAL A 52 -0.51 -1.79 23.46
C VAL A 52 -0.41 -2.90 24.50
N SER A 53 -1.22 -2.82 25.54
CA SER A 53 -1.20 -3.77 26.67
C SER A 53 -1.68 -5.17 26.31
N GLY A 54 -2.46 -5.31 25.23
CA GLY A 54 -2.96 -6.61 24.77
C GLY A 54 -4.18 -6.49 23.85
N ARG A 55 -4.79 -7.65 23.57
CA ARG A 55 -5.95 -7.76 22.69
C ARG A 55 -7.18 -7.01 23.21
N ASP A 56 -7.47 -7.12 24.50
CA ASP A 56 -8.64 -6.51 25.13
C ASP A 56 -8.64 -4.97 25.00
N GLU A 57 -7.46 -4.35 25.01
CA GLU A 57 -7.33 -2.92 24.78
C GLU A 57 -7.80 -2.52 23.38
N LEU A 58 -7.43 -3.28 22.35
CA LEU A 58 -7.83 -3.03 20.97
C LEU A 58 -9.35 -3.21 20.79
N GLU A 59 -9.93 -4.24 21.41
CA GLU A 59 -11.37 -4.49 21.35
C GLU A 59 -12.17 -3.40 22.05
N ARG A 60 -11.69 -2.91 23.21
CA ARG A 60 -12.28 -1.78 23.91
C ARG A 60 -12.24 -0.50 23.06
N ARG A 61 -11.08 -0.18 22.46
CA ARG A 61 -10.92 0.99 21.57
C ARG A 61 -11.81 0.88 20.33
N TRP A 62 -11.96 -0.32 19.77
CA TRP A 62 -12.88 -0.56 18.65
C TRP A 62 -14.34 -0.34 19.04
N ALA A 63 -14.76 -0.88 20.19
CA ALA A 63 -16.10 -0.67 20.71
C ALA A 63 -16.38 0.81 21.03
N GLU A 64 -15.37 1.55 21.50
CA GLU A 64 -15.44 3.01 21.68
C GLU A 64 -15.62 3.74 20.34
N ALA A 65 -14.85 3.38 19.30
CA ALA A 65 -15.04 3.93 17.96
C ALA A 65 -16.45 3.65 17.43
N ARG A 66 -16.98 2.43 17.65
CA ARG A 66 -18.36 2.09 17.26
C ARG A 66 -19.40 2.92 18.01
N ARG A 67 -19.19 3.22 19.29
CA ARG A 67 -20.08 4.11 20.07
C ARG A 67 -19.97 5.56 19.59
N ARG A 68 -18.78 6.01 19.23
CA ARG A 68 -18.52 7.36 18.69
C ARG A 68 -19.22 7.58 17.35
N PHE A 69 -19.31 6.54 16.51
CA PHE A 69 -19.95 6.59 15.20
C PHE A 69 -21.11 5.59 15.12
N PRO A 70 -22.30 5.96 15.63
CA PRO A 70 -23.47 5.08 15.61
C PRO A 70 -24.06 4.91 14.19
N ASP A 71 -23.86 5.89 13.31
CA ASP A 71 -24.21 5.83 11.89
C ASP A 71 -22.97 5.49 11.04
N ASP A 72 -23.07 4.42 10.26
CA ASP A 72 -22.02 3.93 9.37
C ASP A 72 -21.62 4.95 8.29
N ASN A 73 -22.52 5.88 7.94
CA ASN A 73 -22.26 6.95 6.97
C ASN A 73 -21.51 8.14 7.58
N ALA A 74 -21.55 8.28 8.92
CA ALA A 74 -20.90 9.37 9.63
C ALA A 74 -19.42 9.09 9.96
N ILE A 75 -18.92 7.86 9.71
CA ILE A 75 -17.52 7.50 9.94
C ILE A 75 -16.66 8.16 8.86
N SER A 76 -16.09 9.31 9.19
CA SER A 76 -15.13 10.04 8.37
C SER A 76 -13.70 9.56 8.62
N ARG A 77 -12.79 9.89 7.71
CA ARG A 77 -11.36 9.58 7.82
C ARG A 77 -10.70 10.47 8.90
N PRO A 78 -9.79 9.95 9.74
CA PRO A 78 -8.92 10.79 10.56
C PRO A 78 -7.95 11.62 9.71
N PRO A 79 -7.62 12.88 10.07
CA PRO A 79 -6.74 13.75 9.28
C PRO A 79 -5.37 13.14 8.94
N GLU A 80 -4.81 12.36 9.86
CA GLU A 80 -3.51 11.70 9.75
C GLU A 80 -3.51 10.47 8.84
N TRP A 81 -4.66 9.81 8.65
CA TRP A 81 -4.77 8.63 7.79
C TRP A 81 -4.81 9.06 6.33
N GLY A 82 -4.17 8.36 5.41
CA GLY A 82 -4.32 8.68 3.99
C GLY A 82 -3.54 7.73 3.11
N GLY A 83 -3.74 7.89 1.80
CA GLY A 83 -2.99 7.11 0.83
C GLY A 83 -1.67 7.77 0.45
N TYR A 84 -0.77 6.94 -0.06
CA TYR A 84 0.43 7.38 -0.77
C TYR A 84 0.44 6.74 -2.16
N ARG A 85 1.06 7.40 -3.12
CA ARG A 85 1.39 6.83 -4.44
C ARG A 85 2.88 6.83 -4.66
N VAL A 86 3.37 5.82 -5.39
CA VAL A 86 4.70 5.84 -5.97
C VAL A 86 4.58 6.45 -7.37
N VAL A 87 5.30 7.53 -7.63
CA VAL A 87 5.49 8.08 -8.98
C VAL A 87 6.63 7.32 -9.62
N PRO A 88 6.35 6.39 -10.56
CA PRO A 88 7.35 5.43 -10.96
C PRO A 88 8.43 6.06 -11.85
N GLU A 89 9.68 5.82 -11.48
CA GLU A 89 10.87 6.17 -12.24
C GLU A 89 11.52 4.93 -12.84
N ILE A 90 11.39 3.79 -12.14
CA ILE A 90 11.88 2.48 -12.57
C ILE A 90 10.79 1.42 -12.35
N PHE A 91 10.63 0.56 -13.35
CA PHE A 91 9.91 -0.72 -13.24
C PHE A 91 10.83 -1.85 -13.65
N GLU A 92 10.90 -2.91 -12.87
CA GLU A 92 11.62 -4.13 -13.23
C GLU A 92 10.71 -5.34 -13.11
N PHE A 93 10.76 -6.18 -14.14
CA PHE A 93 10.12 -7.49 -14.17
C PHE A 93 11.20 -8.54 -14.10
N TRP A 94 11.11 -9.39 -13.09
CA TRP A 94 11.95 -10.56 -12.92
C TRP A 94 11.11 -11.81 -13.15
N GLN A 95 11.61 -12.73 -13.98
CA GLN A 95 10.97 -14.02 -14.25
C GLN A 95 12.03 -15.12 -14.12
N GLY A 96 11.81 -15.97 -13.14
CA GLY A 96 12.58 -17.16 -12.85
C GLY A 96 12.53 -18.17 -13.99
N ARG A 97 13.65 -18.89 -14.12
CA ARG A 97 13.95 -19.90 -15.15
C ARG A 97 14.66 -21.06 -14.46
N GLU A 98 14.46 -22.28 -14.93
CA GLU A 98 14.99 -23.49 -14.30
C GLU A 98 16.53 -23.56 -14.35
N ASP A 99 17.11 -23.08 -15.45
CA ASP A 99 18.56 -23.01 -15.70
C ASP A 99 19.26 -21.87 -14.94
N ARG A 100 18.53 -21.14 -14.08
CA ARG A 100 18.98 -19.95 -13.33
C ARG A 100 19.31 -18.73 -14.19
N LEU A 101 19.10 -18.79 -15.52
CA LEU A 101 19.31 -17.66 -16.42
C LEU A 101 18.04 -16.79 -16.45
N HIS A 102 17.73 -16.15 -15.32
CA HIS A 102 16.49 -15.39 -15.13
C HIS A 102 16.33 -14.23 -16.10
N ASP A 103 15.10 -14.02 -16.55
CA ASP A 103 14.74 -12.86 -17.35
C ASP A 103 14.56 -11.64 -16.44
N ARG A 104 15.35 -10.59 -16.68
CA ARG A 104 15.22 -9.31 -15.99
C ARG A 104 15.06 -8.19 -17.01
N ILE A 105 13.87 -7.60 -17.08
CA ILE A 105 13.57 -6.48 -17.96
C ILE A 105 13.29 -5.24 -17.13
N ARG A 106 14.13 -4.21 -17.28
CA ARG A 106 14.01 -2.93 -16.58
C ARG A 106 13.56 -1.83 -17.53
N PHE A 107 12.58 -1.05 -17.10
CA PHE A 107 12.15 0.20 -17.71
C PHE A 107 12.54 1.35 -16.79
N ARG A 108 13.20 2.38 -17.34
CA ARG A 108 13.51 3.62 -16.60
C ARG A 108 13.08 4.85 -17.39
N ARG A 109 12.65 5.89 -16.69
CA ARG A 109 12.48 7.22 -17.29
C ARG A 109 13.85 7.82 -17.64
N ALA A 110 14.01 8.34 -18.86
CA ALA A 110 15.21 9.07 -19.29
C ALA A 110 14.83 10.23 -20.21
N GLY A 111 14.63 11.42 -19.64
CA GLY A 111 14.12 12.58 -20.37
C GLY A 111 12.68 12.36 -20.84
N ALA A 112 12.38 12.74 -22.09
CA ALA A 112 11.04 12.60 -22.67
C ALA A 112 10.68 11.15 -23.09
N ALA A 113 11.68 10.26 -23.15
CA ALA A 113 11.49 8.86 -23.56
C ALA A 113 11.77 7.89 -22.39
N GLY A 114 11.17 6.70 -22.46
CA GLY A 114 11.52 5.58 -21.60
C GLY A 114 12.67 4.78 -22.20
N VAL A 115 13.54 4.22 -21.35
CA VAL A 115 14.55 3.25 -21.77
C VAL A 115 14.17 1.88 -21.24
N ARG A 116 14.22 0.87 -22.11
CA ARG A 116 14.03 -0.54 -21.79
C ARG A 116 15.36 -1.27 -21.91
N GLU A 117 15.69 -2.07 -20.92
CA GLU A 117 16.95 -2.80 -20.83
C GLU A 117 16.73 -4.23 -20.34
N ARG A 118 17.66 -5.11 -20.72
CA ARG A 118 17.79 -6.44 -20.11
C ARG A 118 18.95 -6.40 -19.11
N LEU A 119 18.71 -6.89 -17.91
CA LEU A 119 19.74 -7.08 -16.89
C LEU A 119 20.18 -8.55 -16.86
N ALA A 120 21.43 -8.78 -16.48
CA ALA A 120 21.87 -10.13 -16.11
C ALA A 120 21.09 -10.60 -14.85
N PRO A 121 20.85 -11.92 -14.69
CA PRO A 121 20.15 -12.50 -13.54
C PRO A 121 20.69 -12.00 -12.20
#